data_AF-A0A7S4CHD0-F1
#
_entry.id   AF-A0A7S4CHD0-F1
#
_cell.length_a   1.000
_cell.length_b   1.000
_cell.length_c   1.000
_cell.angle_alpha   90.00
_cell.angle_beta   90.00
_cell.angle_gamma   90.00
#
_symmetry.space_group_name_H-M   'P 1'
#
loop_
_entity.id
_entity.type
_entity.pdbx_description
1 polymer ?
#
loop_
_entity_poly.entity_id
_entity_poly.type
_entity_poly.pdbx_seq_one_letter_code
_entity_poly.pdbx_strand_id
1 'polypeptide(L)'
;NGLYALAHGYHYCVFTKRLRPDTRKPHWHKVLAVQHTLKVCRNVVLLDSDAAIHDFDLRLEPVFDEFLGAGTGKHMALAVDWPQPWCYANTGVVLYRRHPIVDELLTYWYDSP
;
A
#
# COMPACT_ATOMS: atom_id res chain seq x y z
N ASN A 1 -9.97 -10.26 1.51
CA ASN A 1 -9.40 -9.23 0.60
C ASN A 1 -9.74 -9.48 -0.86
N GLY A 2 -9.43 -10.63 -1.47
CA GLY A 2 -9.77 -10.89 -2.87
C GLY A 2 -11.27 -10.80 -3.20
N LEU A 3 -12.14 -11.37 -2.36
CA LEU A 3 -13.60 -11.27 -2.53
C LEU A 3 -14.11 -9.82 -2.45
N TYR A 4 -13.58 -9.05 -1.51
CA TYR A 4 -13.90 -7.62 -1.37
C TYR A 4 -13.52 -6.84 -2.64
N ALA A 5 -12.29 -7.04 -3.13
CA ALA A 5 -11.82 -6.38 -4.34
C ALA A 5 -12.71 -6.73 -5.54
N LEU A 6 -13.09 -8.01 -5.68
CA LEU A 6 -14.00 -8.45 -6.73
C LEU A 6 -15.38 -7.78 -6.63
N ALA A 7 -15.96 -7.71 -5.43
CA ALA A 7 -17.28 -7.12 -5.20
C ALA A 7 -17.35 -5.63 -5.57
N HIS A 8 -16.23 -4.90 -5.39
CA HIS A 8 -16.13 -3.47 -5.71
C HIS A 8 -15.48 -3.18 -7.07
N GLY A 9 -15.13 -4.20 -7.85
CA GLY A 9 -14.50 -4.03 -9.16
C GLY A 9 -13.05 -3.54 -9.10
N TYR A 10 -12.35 -3.76 -7.98
CA TYR A 10 -10.94 -3.42 -7.82
C TYR A 10 -10.02 -4.52 -8.36
N HIS A 11 -8.85 -4.11 -8.87
CA HIS A 11 -7.79 -5.05 -9.20
C HIS A 11 -7.17 -5.64 -7.92
N TYR A 12 -7.15 -6.97 -7.84
CA TYR A 12 -6.51 -7.71 -6.75
C TYR A 12 -5.24 -8.40 -7.23
N CYS A 13 -4.11 -8.12 -6.58
CA CYS A 13 -2.82 -8.72 -6.90
C CYS A 13 -2.26 -9.45 -5.68
N VAL A 14 -1.78 -10.68 -5.89
CA VAL A 14 -1.07 -11.46 -4.87
C VAL A 14 0.30 -11.82 -5.42
N PHE A 15 1.35 -11.44 -4.70
CA PHE A 15 2.72 -11.72 -5.07
C PHE A 15 3.24 -12.87 -4.21
N THR A 16 3.26 -14.08 -4.76
CA THR A 16 3.72 -15.30 -4.06
C THR A 16 5.19 -15.63 -4.34
N LYS A 17 5.82 -14.94 -5.31
CA LYS A 17 7.21 -15.12 -5.71
C LYS A 17 7.98 -13.82 -5.49
N ARG A 18 9.29 -13.95 -5.27
CA ARG A 18 10.20 -12.79 -5.22
C ARG A 18 10.19 -12.08 -6.57
N LEU A 19 10.10 -10.74 -6.52
CA LEU A 19 10.13 -9.89 -7.71
C LEU A 19 11.55 -9.62 -8.20
N ARG A 20 12.53 -9.79 -7.32
CA ARG A 20 13.96 -9.67 -7.62
C ARG A 20 14.73 -10.83 -7.00
N PRO A 21 15.71 -11.44 -7.70
CA PRO A 21 16.59 -12.43 -7.09
C PRO A 21 17.65 -11.71 -6.23
N ASP A 22 17.37 -11.55 -4.94
CA ASP A 22 18.30 -10.97 -3.96
C ASP A 22 18.21 -11.63 -2.58
N THR A 23 19.09 -11.20 -1.67
CA THR A 23 19.22 -11.71 -0.30
C THR A 23 18.30 -11.02 0.70
N ARG A 24 17.51 -10.03 0.29
CA ARG A 24 16.62 -9.32 1.23
C ARG A 24 15.56 -10.26 1.79
N LYS A 25 15.12 -9.98 3.01
CA LYS A 25 14.03 -10.73 3.66
C LYS A 25 12.72 -10.50 2.88
N PRO A 26 11.80 -11.48 2.83
CA PRO A 26 10.58 -11.38 2.04
C PRO A 26 9.73 -10.13 2.29
N HIS A 27 9.68 -9.62 3.53
CA HIS A 27 8.90 -8.42 3.86
C HIS A 27 9.37 -7.15 3.14
N TRP A 28 10.62 -7.09 2.66
CA TRP A 28 11.09 -5.97 1.85
C TRP A 28 10.52 -5.98 0.44
N HIS A 29 10.05 -7.12 -0.07
CA HIS A 29 9.55 -7.22 -1.44
C HIS A 29 8.17 -6.57 -1.62
N LYS A 30 7.50 -6.17 -0.54
CA LYS A 30 6.19 -5.51 -0.60
C LYS A 30 6.26 -4.13 -1.26
N VAL A 31 7.35 -3.38 -1.10
CA VAL A 31 7.51 -2.09 -1.80
C VAL A 31 7.70 -2.28 -3.31
N LEU A 32 8.38 -3.34 -3.74
CA LEU A 32 8.48 -3.71 -5.16
C LEU A 32 7.13 -4.10 -5.75
N ALA A 33 6.30 -4.82 -4.96
CA ALA A 33 4.95 -5.18 -5.37
C ALA A 33 4.07 -3.94 -5.59
N VAL A 34 4.17 -2.95 -4.69
CA VAL A 34 3.50 -1.66 -4.85
C VAL A 34 4.00 -0.94 -6.11
N GLN A 35 5.32 -0.81 -6.31
CA GLN A 35 5.89 -0.19 -7.52
C GLN A 35 5.41 -0.87 -8.80
N HIS A 36 5.37 -2.21 -8.82
CA HIS A 36 4.87 -2.95 -9.99
C HIS A 36 3.40 -2.65 -10.26
N THR A 37 2.58 -2.63 -9.21
CA THR A 37 1.13 -2.39 -9.30
C THR A 37 0.83 -0.93 -9.70
N LEU A 38 1.60 0.03 -9.19
CA LEU A 38 1.47 1.45 -9.54
C LEU A 38 1.77 1.74 -11.01
N LYS A 39 2.39 0.83 -11.79
CA LYS A 39 2.54 1.00 -13.25
C LYS A 39 1.22 0.95 -14.00
N VAL A 40 0.24 0.21 -13.48
CA VAL A 40 -1.08 0.02 -14.12
C VAL A 40 -2.23 0.62 -13.31
N CYS A 41 -2.07 0.81 -12.00
CA CYS A 41 -3.07 1.43 -11.14
C CYS A 41 -2.69 2.88 -10.75
N ARG A 42 -3.68 3.75 -10.62
CA ARG A 42 -3.51 5.13 -10.11
C ARG A 42 -3.37 5.15 -8.58
N ASN A 43 -4.15 4.31 -7.90
CA ASN A 43 -4.18 4.19 -6.45
C ASN A 43 -3.92 2.72 -6.09
N VAL A 44 -3.14 2.47 -5.04
CA VAL A 44 -2.82 1.13 -4.54
C VAL A 44 -3.02 1.10 -3.03
N VAL A 45 -3.71 0.08 -2.54
CA VAL A 45 -3.72 -0.27 -1.12
C VAL A 45 -2.81 -1.47 -0.94
N LEU A 46 -1.75 -1.30 -0.16
CA LEU A 46 -0.95 -2.40 0.34
C LEU A 46 -1.62 -2.98 1.58
N LEU A 47 -1.77 -4.30 1.60
CA LEU A 47 -2.23 -5.06 2.76
C LEU A 47 -1.25 -6.20 3.00
N ASP A 48 -0.72 -6.32 4.21
CA ASP A 48 0.00 -7.51 4.65
C ASP A 48 -0.94 -8.72 4.66
N SER A 49 -0.39 -9.93 4.62
CA SER A 49 -1.17 -11.17 4.48
C SER A 49 -2.07 -11.47 5.69
N ASP A 50 -1.77 -10.88 6.84
CA ASP A 50 -2.53 -10.96 8.08
C ASP A 50 -3.51 -9.80 8.27
N ALA A 51 -3.54 -8.81 7.36
CA ALA A 51 -4.53 -7.74 7.37
C ALA A 51 -5.83 -8.20 6.68
N ALA A 52 -6.97 -7.96 7.34
CA ALA A 52 -8.29 -8.34 6.83
C ALA A 52 -9.22 -7.13 6.72
N ILE A 53 -9.96 -7.07 5.62
CA ILE A 53 -11.08 -6.14 5.46
C ILE A 53 -12.32 -6.76 6.09
N HIS A 54 -12.87 -6.09 7.10
CA HIS A 54 -14.06 -6.53 7.84
C HIS A 54 -15.33 -5.87 7.34
N ASP A 55 -15.27 -4.59 6.99
CA ASP A 55 -16.39 -3.85 6.41
C ASP A 55 -16.38 -4.03 4.89
N PHE A 56 -17.28 -4.88 4.39
CA PHE A 56 -17.40 -5.18 2.97
C PHE A 56 -18.22 -4.14 2.20
N ASP A 57 -18.94 -3.25 2.88
CA ASP A 57 -19.75 -2.21 2.24
C ASP A 57 -18.92 -0.93 2.02
N LEU A 58 -17.87 -0.74 2.83
CA LEU A 58 -16.93 0.36 2.68
C LEU A 58 -16.31 0.37 1.28
N ARG A 59 -16.39 1.51 0.60
CA ARG A 59 -15.66 1.78 -0.65
C ARG A 59 -14.33 2.47 -0.34
N LEU A 60 -13.28 2.15 -1.11
CA LEU A 60 -11.95 2.75 -0.93
C LEU A 60 -11.84 4.16 -1.51
N GLU A 61 -12.67 4.54 -2.48
CA GLU A 61 -12.58 5.85 -3.13
C GLU A 61 -12.71 7.02 -2.13
N PRO A 62 -13.72 7.04 -1.23
CA PRO A 62 -13.80 8.07 -0.19
C PRO A 62 -12.58 8.11 0.74
N VAL A 63 -12.01 6.94 1.07
CA VAL A 63 -10.80 6.84 1.91
C VAL A 63 -9.60 7.47 1.18
N PHE A 64 -9.45 7.22 -0.12
CA PHE A 64 -8.42 7.85 -0.94
C PHE A 64 -8.60 9.36 -1.07
N ASP A 65 -9.83 9.84 -1.16
CA ASP A 65 -10.13 11.27 -1.25
C ASP A 65 -9.90 11.98 0.07
N GLU A 66 -10.20 11.35 1.21
CA GLU A 66 -9.93 11.89 2.53
C GLU A 66 -8.42 12.04 2.79
N PHE A 67 -7.65 10.98 2.58
CA PHE A 67 -6.24 10.97 2.98
C PHE A 67 -5.30 11.49 1.90
N LEU A 68 -5.60 11.21 0.63
CA LEU A 68 -4.74 11.53 -0.52
C LEU A 68 -5.41 12.48 -1.51
N GLY A 69 -6.60 13.02 -1.23
CA GLY A 69 -7.40 13.84 -2.15
C GLY A 69 -6.69 15.04 -2.77
N ALA A 70 -7.30 15.59 -3.81
CA ALA A 70 -6.81 16.80 -4.45
C ALA A 70 -6.72 17.94 -3.41
N GLY A 71 -5.58 18.63 -3.36
CA GLY A 71 -5.32 19.71 -2.41
C GLY A 71 -4.63 19.29 -1.11
N THR A 72 -4.53 18.00 -0.79
CA THR A 72 -3.77 17.54 0.40
C THR A 72 -2.26 17.66 0.22
N GLY A 73 -1.77 17.62 -1.04
CA GLY A 73 -0.34 17.46 -1.35
C GLY A 73 0.26 16.12 -0.91
N LYS A 74 -0.59 15.16 -0.47
CA LYS A 74 -0.17 13.85 0.04
C LYS A 74 -0.29 12.79 -1.05
N HIS A 75 0.68 11.89 -1.09
CA HIS A 75 0.71 10.78 -2.05
C HIS A 75 0.86 9.40 -1.39
N MET A 76 1.05 9.38 -0.07
CA MET A 76 1.13 8.18 0.74
C MET A 76 0.49 8.45 2.10
N ALA A 77 -0.22 7.46 2.64
CA ALA A 77 -0.77 7.50 4.00
C ALA A 77 -0.59 6.13 4.65
N LEU A 78 -0.14 6.11 5.91
CA LEU A 78 0.04 4.90 6.71
C LEU A 78 -0.87 4.94 7.93
N ALA A 79 -1.30 3.77 8.39
CA ALA A 79 -1.94 3.66 9.69
C ALA A 79 -0.91 3.89 10.82
N VAL A 80 -1.35 4.49 11.92
CA VAL A 80 -0.54 4.68 13.13
C VAL A 80 -1.31 4.07 14.30
N ASP A 81 -0.65 3.21 15.06
CA ASP A 81 -1.25 2.57 16.23
C ASP A 81 -1.28 3.55 17.41
N TRP A 82 -2.34 4.34 17.49
CA TRP A 82 -2.60 5.26 18.60
C TRP A 82 -3.32 4.54 19.76
N PRO A 83 -3.07 4.85 21.05
CA PRO A 83 -2.20 5.87 21.63
C PRO A 83 -0.88 5.26 22.16
N GLN A 84 -0.10 4.57 21.33
CA GLN A 84 1.18 4.03 21.80
C GLN A 84 2.18 5.19 22.06
N PRO A 85 2.96 5.18 23.16
CA PRO A 85 3.96 6.22 23.48
C PRO A 85 5.01 6.43 22.36
N TRP A 86 5.20 5.39 21.55
CA TRP A 86 6.02 5.40 20.36
C TRP A 86 5.06 5.25 19.18
N CYS A 87 4.85 6.32 18.41
CA CYS A 87 4.03 6.29 17.21
C CYS A 87 4.72 5.43 16.14
N TYR A 88 4.53 4.12 16.21
CA TYR A 88 4.96 3.22 15.15
C TYR A 88 3.98 3.34 13.99
N ALA A 89 4.48 3.83 12.86
CA ALA A 89 3.76 3.73 11.60
C ALA A 89 3.66 2.24 11.22
N ASN A 90 2.42 1.77 11.07
CA ASN A 90 2.15 0.41 10.63
C ASN A 90 2.25 0.38 9.10
N THR A 91 3.16 -0.45 8.58
CA THR A 91 3.39 -0.61 7.13
C THR A 91 2.68 -1.81 6.53
N GLY A 92 1.81 -2.45 7.30
CA GLY A 92 0.94 -3.55 6.87
C GLY A 92 -0.36 -3.08 6.26
N VAL A 93 -0.72 -1.79 6.42
CA VAL A 93 -1.81 -1.14 5.67
C VAL A 93 -1.33 0.23 5.21
N VAL A 94 -1.16 0.41 3.90
CA VAL A 94 -0.65 1.67 3.33
C VAL A 94 -1.41 2.04 2.07
N LEU A 95 -1.80 3.31 1.97
CA LEU A 95 -2.38 3.89 0.77
C LEU A 95 -1.28 4.58 -0.03
N TYR A 96 -1.25 4.31 -1.33
CA TYR A 96 -0.35 4.95 -2.29
C TYR A 96 -1.14 5.54 -3.45
N ARG A 97 -0.73 6.72 -3.90
CA ARG A 97 -1.17 7.33 -5.15
C ARG A 97 0.03 7.47 -6.08
N ARG A 98 -0.13 7.03 -7.34
CA ARG A 98 0.88 7.15 -8.38
C ARG A 98 1.34 8.61 -8.48
N HIS A 99 2.61 8.83 -8.20
CA HIS A 99 3.28 10.12 -8.29
C HIS A 99 4.80 9.87 -8.33
N PRO A 100 5.59 10.68 -9.05
CA PRO A 100 7.05 10.47 -9.12
C PRO A 100 7.74 10.39 -7.75
N ILE A 101 7.28 11.20 -6.78
CA ILE A 101 7.83 11.17 -5.41
C ILE A 101 7.60 9.84 -4.69
N VAL A 102 6.51 9.12 -5.03
CA VAL A 102 6.21 7.81 -4.44
C VAL A 102 7.10 6.74 -5.07
N ASP A 103 7.36 6.83 -6.37
CA ASP A 103 8.27 5.91 -7.05
C ASP A 103 9.71 6.06 -6.51
N GLU A 104 10.15 7.31 -6.32
CA GLU A 104 11.43 7.65 -5.70
C GLU A 104 11.49 7.12 -4.26
N LEU A 105 10.47 7.42 -3.44
CA LEU A 105 10.37 6.93 -2.07
C LEU A 105 10.45 5.41 -1.98
N LEU A 106 9.69 4.68 -2.81
CA LEU A 106 9.67 3.22 -2.79
C LEU A 106 11.02 2.63 -3.22
N THR A 107 11.74 3.32 -4.12
CA THR A 107 13.10 2.93 -4.52
C THR A 107 14.06 3.12 -3.35
N TYR A 108 14.08 4.30 -2.74
CA TYR A 108 14.92 4.54 -1.55
C TYR A 108 14.57 3.61 -0.40
N TRP A 109 13.28 3.36 -0.16
CA TRP A 109 12.84 2.44 0.88
C TRP A 109 13.39 1.04 0.58
N TYR A 110 13.25 0.54 -0.64
CA TYR A 110 13.80 -0.76 -0.99
C TYR A 110 15.32 -0.82 -0.87
N ASP A 111 16.03 0.23 -1.24
CA ASP A 111 17.49 0.24 -1.28
C ASP A 111 18.12 0.60 0.08
N SER A 112 17.34 1.11 1.02
CA SER A 112 17.81 1.45 2.37
C SER A 112 18.40 0.22 3.07
N PRO A 113 19.55 0.37 3.76
CA PRO A 113 20.32 -0.73 4.35
C PRO A 113 19.54 -1.53 5.40
#